data_AF-A0A2N2P301-F1
#
_entry.id   AF-A0A2N2P301-F1
#
_cell.length_a   1.000
_cell.length_b   1.000
_cell.length_c   1.000
_cell.angle_alpha   90.00
_cell.angle_beta   90.00
_cell.angle_gamma   90.00
#
_symmetry.space_group_name_H-M   'P 1'
#
loop_
_entity.id
_entity.type
_entity.pdbx_description
1 polymer ?
#
loop_
_entity_poly.entity_id
_entity_poly.type
_entity_poly.pdbx_seq_one_letter_code
_entity_poly.pdbx_strand_id
1 'polypeptide(L)'
;MLWTWFEEDALLEQMGKPRLHSDEQGYFKDQHLWNVLIRRMCFDYNKKVTRIPNYRQDFTTIFEFSRGTEHGGYREAYQHLTKEAVERMAILYLDVSYSESLRKNRKRFNPDRPDSILEHGLADEKLERLYKDVDWHELSAGDPAYVAVQGINVPYVIFENEDDVTTGRGDALGDRLEACMQTLWERWIQRS
;
A
#
# COMPACT_ATOMS: atom_id res chain seq x y z
N MET A 1 4.98 -4.53 9.52
CA MET A 1 3.94 -5.58 9.54
C MET A 1 4.30 -6.73 8.60
N LEU A 2 4.45 -6.49 7.29
CA LEU A 2 4.89 -7.50 6.32
C LEU A 2 6.30 -8.03 6.65
N TRP A 3 7.28 -7.14 6.81
CA TRP A 3 8.68 -7.52 7.09
C TRP A 3 8.83 -8.39 8.33
N THR A 4 8.08 -8.09 9.40
CA THR A 4 8.05 -8.89 10.61
C THR A 4 7.71 -10.36 10.35
N TRP A 5 6.85 -10.68 9.38
CA TRP A 5 6.57 -12.08 9.03
C TRP A 5 7.73 -12.77 8.32
N PHE A 6 8.48 -12.05 7.48
CA PHE A 6 9.68 -12.61 6.85
C PHE A 6 10.81 -12.83 7.87
N GLU A 7 10.98 -11.90 8.82
CA GLU A 7 11.90 -12.03 9.95
C GLU A 7 11.53 -13.21 10.85
N GLU A 8 10.25 -13.34 11.24
CA GLU A 8 9.73 -14.44 12.04
C GLU A 8 9.95 -15.79 11.35
N ASP A 9 9.69 -15.88 10.05
CA ASP A 9 9.91 -17.12 9.28
C ASP A 9 11.40 -17.48 9.21
N ALA A 10 12.28 -16.50 9.03
CA ALA A 10 13.73 -16.73 9.06
C ALA A 10 14.21 -17.20 10.44
N LEU A 11 13.67 -16.65 11.52
CA LEU A 11 13.98 -17.10 12.89
C LEU A 11 13.48 -18.53 13.13
N LEU A 12 12.27 -18.88 12.68
CA LEU A 12 11.73 -20.23 12.80
C LEU A 12 12.62 -21.26 12.09
N GLU A 13 13.06 -20.93 10.88
CA GLU A 13 13.98 -21.76 10.11
C GLU A 13 15.31 -21.99 10.84
N GLN A 14 15.90 -20.93 11.41
CA GLN A 14 17.12 -21.04 12.24
C GLN A 14 16.92 -21.93 13.48
N MET A 15 15.70 -21.98 14.01
CA MET A 15 15.32 -22.85 15.13
C MET A 15 15.01 -24.30 14.69
N GLY A 16 15.17 -24.64 13.40
CA GLY A 16 14.81 -25.95 12.85
C GLY A 16 13.29 -26.18 12.80
N LYS A 17 12.49 -25.12 12.76
CA LYS A 17 11.03 -25.17 12.63
C LYS A 17 10.61 -24.78 11.22
N PRO A 18 9.47 -25.28 10.72
CA PRO A 18 8.95 -24.85 9.44
C PRO A 18 8.55 -23.36 9.49
N ARG A 19 8.81 -22.65 8.40
CA ARG A 19 8.29 -21.29 8.15
C ARG A 19 6.76 -21.31 8.21
N LEU A 20 6.13 -20.21 8.60
CA LEU A 20 4.67 -20.08 8.70
C LEU A 20 4.05 -19.38 7.50
N HIS A 21 4.58 -18.22 7.09
CA HIS A 21 3.90 -17.34 6.13
C HIS A 21 4.48 -17.44 4.72
N SER A 22 5.79 -17.66 4.61
CA SER A 22 6.55 -17.60 3.37
C SER A 22 7.38 -18.85 3.12
N ASP A 23 7.68 -19.11 1.84
CA ASP A 23 8.72 -20.05 1.43
C ASP A 23 10.13 -19.45 1.62
N GLU A 24 11.15 -20.24 1.32
CA GLU A 24 12.57 -19.84 1.42
C GLU A 24 12.94 -18.69 0.46
N GLN A 25 12.18 -18.50 -0.61
CA GLN A 25 12.34 -17.40 -1.57
C GLN A 25 11.54 -16.14 -1.17
N GLY A 26 10.85 -16.21 -0.01
CA GLY A 26 10.05 -15.13 0.54
C GLY A 26 8.77 -14.85 -0.25
N TYR A 27 8.22 -15.82 -0.96
CA TYR A 27 6.84 -15.74 -1.47
C TYR A 27 5.88 -16.26 -0.41
N PHE A 28 4.70 -15.65 -0.31
CA PHE A 28 3.67 -16.16 0.58
C PHE A 28 3.20 -17.53 0.15
N LYS A 29 3.03 -18.43 1.14
CA LYS A 29 2.56 -19.80 0.92
C LYS A 29 1.14 -19.84 0.39
N ASP A 30 0.32 -18.87 0.79
CA ASP A 30 -1.07 -18.73 0.38
C ASP A 30 -1.42 -17.27 0.09
N GLN A 31 -2.23 -17.06 -0.97
CA GLN A 31 -2.64 -15.73 -1.40
C GLN A 31 -3.41 -14.94 -0.32
N HIS A 32 -4.21 -15.64 0.51
CA HIS A 32 -5.01 -15.00 1.55
C HIS A 32 -4.16 -14.29 2.63
N LEU A 33 -2.88 -14.62 2.75
CA LEU A 33 -1.96 -13.96 3.69
C LEU A 33 -1.79 -12.46 3.38
N TRP A 34 -1.85 -12.08 2.10
CA TRP A 34 -1.92 -10.66 1.69
C TRP A 34 -3.16 -9.97 2.25
N ASN A 35 -4.29 -10.67 2.25
CA ASN A 35 -5.57 -10.15 2.74
C ASN A 35 -5.59 -10.07 4.28
N VAL A 36 -4.88 -10.96 4.97
CA VAL A 36 -4.66 -10.87 6.42
C VAL A 36 -3.93 -9.58 6.79
N LEU A 37 -2.91 -9.17 6.02
CA LEU A 37 -2.20 -7.90 6.26
C LEU A 37 -3.14 -6.68 6.15
N ILE A 38 -4.03 -6.66 5.15
CA ILE A 38 -5.06 -5.61 5.04
C ILE A 38 -5.95 -5.59 6.29
N ARG A 39 -6.47 -6.74 6.70
CA ARG A 39 -7.32 -6.85 7.89
C ARG A 39 -6.59 -6.45 9.18
N ARG A 40 -5.29 -6.74 9.28
CA ARG A 40 -4.46 -6.31 10.42
C ARG A 40 -4.30 -4.79 10.47
N MET A 41 -4.16 -4.09 9.34
CA MET A 41 -4.16 -2.62 9.33
C MET A 41 -5.46 -2.06 9.91
N CYS A 42 -6.61 -2.61 9.49
CA CYS A 42 -7.91 -2.21 10.05
C CYS A 42 -8.03 -2.53 11.53
N PHE A 43 -7.50 -3.67 11.97
CA PHE A 43 -7.47 -4.05 13.38
C PHE A 43 -6.64 -3.06 14.22
N ASP A 44 -5.47 -2.66 13.71
CA ASP A 44 -4.60 -1.68 14.36
C ASP A 44 -5.26 -0.30 14.44
N TYR A 45 -5.93 0.14 13.37
CA TYR A 45 -6.74 1.36 13.38
C TYR A 45 -7.87 1.29 14.43
N ASN A 46 -8.63 0.19 14.46
CA ASN A 46 -9.71 0.02 15.43
C ASN A 46 -9.22 0.07 16.88
N LYS A 47 -8.05 -0.51 17.17
CA LYS A 47 -7.42 -0.37 18.50
C LYS A 47 -7.17 1.08 18.87
N LYS A 48 -6.74 1.93 17.94
CA LYS A 48 -6.50 3.36 18.22
C LYS A 48 -7.82 4.10 18.45
N VAL A 49 -8.77 3.91 17.55
CA VAL A 49 -10.12 4.49 17.64
C VAL A 49 -10.81 4.17 18.97
N THR A 50 -10.70 2.93 19.44
CA THR A 50 -11.42 2.48 20.65
C THR A 50 -10.72 2.86 21.95
N ARG A 51 -9.40 3.06 21.94
CA ARG A 51 -8.59 3.28 23.15
C ARG A 51 -8.19 4.73 23.36
N ILE A 52 -8.20 5.54 22.29
CA ILE A 52 -7.82 6.96 22.34
C ILE A 52 -9.10 7.79 22.17
N PRO A 53 -9.53 8.54 23.20
CA PRO A 53 -10.65 9.45 23.10
C PRO A 53 -10.45 10.43 21.94
N ASN A 54 -11.53 10.77 21.21
CA ASN A 54 -11.51 11.72 20.09
C ASN A 54 -10.49 11.41 18.96
N TYR A 55 -10.03 10.15 18.83
CA TYR A 55 -8.99 9.79 17.87
C TYR A 55 -9.29 10.24 16.43
N ARG A 56 -10.56 10.11 16.01
CA ARG A 56 -10.98 10.45 14.64
C ARG A 56 -11.05 11.96 14.39
N GLN A 57 -11.08 12.77 15.44
CA GLN A 57 -11.08 14.23 15.36
C GLN A 57 -9.66 14.78 15.39
N ASP A 58 -8.80 14.17 16.21
CA ASP A 58 -7.48 14.72 16.52
C ASP A 58 -6.37 14.15 15.62
N PHE A 59 -6.61 13.02 14.95
CA PHE A 59 -5.60 12.33 14.16
C PHE A 59 -6.09 11.93 12.77
N THR A 60 -5.18 12.04 11.81
CA THR A 60 -5.30 11.38 10.51
C THR A 60 -4.57 10.04 10.55
N THR A 61 -5.20 8.98 10.05
CA THR A 61 -4.55 7.67 9.88
C THR A 61 -4.27 7.44 8.40
N ILE A 62 -3.02 7.10 8.08
CA ILE A 62 -2.61 6.70 6.73
C ILE A 62 -2.48 5.18 6.69
N PHE A 63 -3.16 4.54 5.74
CA PHE A 63 -2.89 3.17 5.35
C PHE A 63 -2.04 3.21 4.09
N GLU A 64 -0.84 2.65 4.17
CA GLU A 64 0.10 2.55 3.05
C GLU A 64 0.28 1.07 2.69
N PHE A 65 -0.03 0.73 1.46
CA PHE A 65 0.21 -0.61 0.91
C PHE A 65 0.22 -0.57 -0.63
N SER A 66 0.86 -1.57 -1.24
CA SER A 66 0.86 -1.81 -2.68
C SER A 66 0.24 -3.16 -3.01
N ARG A 67 -0.33 -3.30 -4.21
CA ARG A 67 -0.89 -4.56 -4.72
C ARG A 67 -0.64 -4.67 -6.22
N GLY A 68 -0.10 -5.81 -6.66
CA GLY A 68 -0.25 -6.27 -8.03
C GLY A 68 -1.35 -7.32 -8.18
N THR A 69 -1.68 -7.63 -9.43
CA THR A 69 -2.73 -8.61 -9.79
C THR A 69 -2.42 -10.02 -9.31
N GLU A 70 -1.13 -10.38 -9.14
CA GLU A 70 -0.70 -11.64 -8.52
C GLU A 70 -1.31 -11.83 -7.12
N HIS A 71 -1.47 -10.73 -6.38
CA HIS A 71 -2.05 -10.71 -5.05
C HIS A 71 -3.59 -10.56 -5.08
N GLY A 72 -4.24 -10.59 -6.24
CA GLY A 72 -5.64 -10.23 -6.43
C GLY A 72 -5.90 -8.73 -6.63
N GLY A 73 -4.84 -7.89 -6.69
CA GLY A 73 -4.96 -6.47 -7.00
C GLY A 73 -5.57 -5.62 -5.88
N TYR A 74 -5.81 -4.35 -6.20
CA TYR A 74 -6.49 -3.37 -5.36
C TYR A 74 -7.97 -3.71 -5.19
N ARG A 75 -8.64 -4.24 -6.22
CA ARG A 75 -10.05 -4.62 -6.16
C ARG A 75 -10.33 -5.60 -5.03
N GLU A 76 -9.52 -6.65 -4.90
CA GLU A 76 -9.58 -7.64 -3.82
C GLU A 76 -9.17 -7.01 -2.47
N ALA A 77 -8.06 -6.28 -2.46
CA ALA A 77 -7.55 -5.67 -1.23
C ALA A 77 -8.60 -4.79 -0.53
N TYR A 78 -9.32 -3.98 -1.30
CA TYR A 78 -10.34 -3.10 -0.76
C TYR A 78 -11.57 -3.83 -0.18
N GLN A 79 -11.84 -5.08 -0.58
CA GLN A 79 -12.89 -5.90 0.05
C GLN A 79 -12.52 -6.34 1.48
N HIS A 80 -11.24 -6.24 1.85
CA HIS A 80 -10.75 -6.63 3.17
C HIS A 80 -10.59 -5.46 4.14
N LEU A 81 -10.84 -4.23 3.69
CA LEU A 81 -10.99 -3.08 4.59
C LEU A 81 -12.28 -3.21 5.40
N THR A 82 -12.28 -2.70 6.63
CA THR A 82 -13.51 -2.62 7.42
C THR A 82 -14.44 -1.55 6.86
N LYS A 83 -15.75 -1.80 6.90
CA LYS A 83 -16.76 -0.81 6.48
C LYS A 83 -16.55 0.56 7.13
N GLU A 84 -16.21 0.59 8.42
CA GLU A 84 -15.94 1.83 9.15
C GLU A 84 -14.78 2.66 8.56
N ALA A 85 -13.73 1.98 8.07
CA ALA A 85 -12.61 2.64 7.40
C ALA A 85 -13.03 3.13 6.01
N VAL A 86 -13.74 2.30 5.24
CA VAL A 86 -14.24 2.65 3.90
C VAL A 86 -15.17 3.88 3.94
N GLU A 87 -16.04 3.96 4.94
CA GLU A 87 -16.94 5.11 5.16
C GLU A 87 -16.20 6.42 5.42
N ARG A 88 -14.90 6.42 5.74
CA ARG A 88 -14.14 7.64 6.09
C ARG A 88 -12.89 7.85 5.26
N MET A 89 -12.50 6.88 4.44
CA MET A 89 -11.27 6.94 3.67
C MET A 89 -11.39 7.83 2.42
N ALA A 90 -10.23 8.28 1.97
CA ALA A 90 -9.95 8.80 0.65
C ALA A 90 -8.68 8.10 0.13
N ILE A 91 -8.47 8.06 -1.18
CA ILE A 91 -7.34 7.35 -1.79
C ILE A 91 -6.41 8.35 -2.49
N LEU A 92 -5.15 8.36 -2.09
CA LEU A 92 -4.05 8.90 -2.90
C LEU A 92 -3.39 7.73 -3.60
N TYR A 93 -3.56 7.62 -4.92
CA TYR A 93 -2.89 6.59 -5.70
C TYR A 93 -1.59 7.13 -6.29
N LEU A 94 -0.47 6.51 -5.96
CA LEU A 94 0.82 6.84 -6.58
C LEU A 94 0.91 6.09 -7.92
N ASP A 95 0.89 6.84 -9.02
CA ASP A 95 1.01 6.29 -10.37
C ASP A 95 2.43 6.48 -10.91
N VAL A 96 2.98 5.40 -11.43
CA VAL A 96 4.34 5.33 -11.96
C VAL A 96 4.50 4.08 -12.80
N SER A 97 5.19 4.19 -13.94
CA SER A 97 5.43 3.05 -14.81
C SER A 97 6.22 1.95 -14.10
N TYR A 98 6.02 0.70 -14.53
CA TYR A 98 6.85 -0.42 -14.07
C TYR A 98 8.33 -0.17 -14.34
N SER A 99 8.68 0.39 -15.50
CA SER A 99 10.06 0.74 -15.87
C SER A 99 10.70 1.70 -14.86
N GLU A 100 9.96 2.73 -14.46
CA GLU A 100 10.45 3.73 -13.52
C GLU A 100 10.51 3.17 -12.08
N SER A 101 9.52 2.38 -11.69
CA SER A 101 9.54 1.63 -10.43
C SER A 101 10.76 0.69 -10.34
N LEU A 102 11.07 -0.03 -11.41
CA LEU A 102 12.22 -0.92 -11.51
C LEU A 102 13.54 -0.16 -11.42
N ARG A 103 13.66 0.98 -12.12
CA ARG A 103 14.83 1.87 -12.05
C ARG A 103 15.08 2.33 -10.61
N LYS A 104 14.03 2.76 -9.91
CA LYS A 104 14.09 3.20 -8.51
C LYS A 104 14.43 2.06 -7.55
N ASN A 105 13.84 0.89 -7.76
CA ASN A 105 14.12 -0.33 -6.98
C ASN A 105 15.61 -0.72 -7.05
N ARG A 106 16.18 -0.76 -8.26
CA ARG A 106 17.61 -1.04 -8.48
C ARG A 106 18.52 -0.02 -7.79
N LYS A 107 18.14 1.26 -7.77
CA LYS A 107 18.90 2.33 -7.09
C LYS A 107 18.87 2.20 -5.56
N ARG A 108 17.78 1.66 -5.00
CA ARG A 108 17.61 1.45 -3.56
C ARG A 108 18.26 0.17 -3.06
N PHE A 109 18.48 -0.80 -3.95
CA PHE A 109 19.07 -2.09 -3.60
C PHE A 109 20.47 -1.89 -3.00
N ASN A 110 20.59 -2.11 -1.70
CA ASN A 110 21.86 -2.11 -0.99
C ASN A 110 22.13 -3.50 -0.38
N PRO A 111 23.05 -4.30 -0.94
CA PRO A 111 23.36 -5.62 -0.41
C PRO A 111 24.02 -5.58 0.98
N ASP A 112 24.61 -4.44 1.36
CA ASP A 112 25.32 -4.28 2.64
C ASP A 112 24.39 -3.92 3.81
N ARG A 113 23.10 -3.67 3.54
CA ARG A 113 22.09 -3.36 4.56
C ARG A 113 20.81 -4.18 4.36
N PRO A 114 20.87 -5.52 4.58
CA PRO A 114 19.78 -6.47 4.35
C PRO A 114 18.65 -6.45 5.40
N ASP A 115 18.65 -5.51 6.35
CA ASP A 115 17.54 -5.25 7.28
C ASP A 115 16.92 -3.82 7.20
N SER A 116 17.36 -2.98 6.25
CA SER A 116 16.79 -1.63 6.04
C SER A 116 15.54 -1.65 5.14
N ILE A 117 14.37 -1.36 5.71
CA ILE A 117 13.09 -1.16 4.98
C ILE A 117 13.23 -0.16 3.81
N LEU A 118 14.12 0.83 3.92
CA LEU A 118 14.35 1.85 2.89
C LEU A 118 15.34 1.42 1.79
N GLU A 119 16.17 0.42 2.06
CA GLU A 119 17.24 -0.06 1.18
C GLU A 119 17.02 -1.51 0.71
N HIS A 120 15.87 -2.10 1.06
CA HIS A 120 15.35 -3.36 0.49
C HIS A 120 14.68 -3.13 -0.85
N GLY A 121 15.51 -3.11 -1.89
CA GLY A 121 15.03 -3.46 -3.21
C GLY A 121 14.61 -4.93 -3.26
N LEU A 122 13.56 -5.24 -4.01
CA LEU A 122 13.26 -6.62 -4.42
C LEU A 122 14.20 -7.01 -5.57
N ALA A 123 14.47 -8.31 -5.72
CA ALA A 123 15.05 -8.79 -6.98
C ALA A 123 14.12 -8.44 -8.15
N ASP A 124 14.69 -8.11 -9.31
CA ASP A 124 13.92 -7.66 -10.48
C ASP A 124 12.81 -8.65 -10.86
N GLU A 125 13.11 -9.96 -10.87
CA GLU A 125 12.15 -11.02 -11.16
C GLU A 125 10.98 -11.03 -10.17
N LYS A 126 11.26 -10.78 -8.90
CA LYS A 126 10.25 -10.72 -7.85
C LYS A 126 9.40 -9.45 -7.98
N LEU A 127 10.03 -8.31 -8.29
CA LEU A 127 9.29 -7.07 -8.56
C LEU A 127 8.38 -7.23 -9.78
N GLU A 128 8.88 -7.83 -10.85
CA GLU A 128 8.12 -8.11 -12.07
C GLU A 128 6.90 -8.97 -11.77
N ARG A 129 7.12 -10.12 -11.12
CA ARG A 129 6.06 -11.07 -10.79
C ARG A 129 4.98 -10.45 -9.90
N LEU A 130 5.37 -9.66 -8.90
CA LEU A 130 4.44 -9.19 -7.87
C LEU A 130 3.76 -7.86 -8.19
N TYR A 131 4.40 -6.99 -8.99
CA TYR A 131 3.97 -5.59 -9.13
C TYR A 131 3.96 -5.04 -10.56
N LYS A 132 4.35 -5.81 -11.58
CA LYS A 132 4.30 -5.33 -12.98
C LYS A 132 2.88 -4.99 -13.41
N ASP A 133 1.95 -5.88 -13.11
CA ASP A 133 0.55 -5.75 -13.50
C ASP A 133 -0.29 -5.33 -12.29
N VAL A 134 -1.07 -4.27 -12.46
CA VAL A 134 -1.96 -3.71 -11.43
C VAL A 134 -3.35 -3.47 -12.03
N ASP A 135 -4.40 -3.60 -11.22
CA ASP A 135 -5.80 -3.45 -11.64
C ASP A 135 -6.38 -2.04 -11.35
N TRP A 136 -5.55 -1.08 -10.95
CA TRP A 136 -6.01 0.24 -10.51
C TRP A 136 -6.77 1.00 -11.61
N HIS A 137 -6.24 1.04 -12.83
CA HIS A 137 -6.89 1.76 -13.92
C HIS A 137 -8.22 1.12 -14.31
N GLU A 138 -8.33 -0.21 -14.26
CA GLU A 138 -9.60 -0.91 -14.47
C GLU A 138 -10.60 -0.63 -13.35
N LEU A 139 -10.12 -0.54 -12.11
CA LEU A 139 -10.93 -0.25 -10.93
C LEU A 139 -11.47 1.19 -10.96
N SER A 140 -10.67 2.15 -11.43
CA SER A 140 -11.01 3.58 -11.44
C SER A 140 -11.65 4.07 -12.75
N ALA A 141 -11.68 3.26 -13.81
CA ALA A 141 -12.21 3.64 -15.13
C ALA A 141 -13.67 4.15 -15.14
N GLY A 142 -14.48 3.77 -14.14
CA GLY A 142 -15.89 4.14 -14.08
C GLY A 142 -16.15 5.61 -13.71
N ASP A 143 -15.23 6.26 -12.99
CA ASP A 143 -15.40 7.63 -12.52
C ASP A 143 -14.03 8.29 -12.24
N PRO A 144 -13.77 9.52 -12.73
CA PRO A 144 -12.47 10.20 -12.58
C PRO A 144 -12.21 10.76 -11.16
N ALA A 145 -13.20 10.72 -10.28
CA ALA A 145 -13.16 11.27 -8.93
C ALA A 145 -13.42 10.25 -7.83
N TYR A 146 -14.15 9.16 -8.14
CA TYR A 146 -14.58 8.17 -7.15
C TYR A 146 -14.29 6.72 -7.59
N VAL A 147 -14.02 5.86 -6.61
CA VAL A 147 -13.99 4.40 -6.80
C VAL A 147 -15.05 3.77 -5.91
N ALA A 148 -15.86 2.86 -6.46
CA ALA A 148 -16.82 2.10 -5.67
C ALA A 148 -16.12 1.00 -4.86
N VAL A 149 -16.06 1.15 -3.54
CA VAL A 149 -15.51 0.17 -2.60
C VAL A 149 -16.61 -0.30 -1.67
N GLN A 150 -16.94 -1.60 -1.70
CA GLN A 150 -18.01 -2.18 -0.88
C GLN A 150 -19.36 -1.43 -1.02
N GLY A 151 -19.65 -0.91 -2.22
CA GLY A 151 -20.85 -0.12 -2.51
C GLY A 151 -20.80 1.34 -2.05
N ILE A 152 -19.67 1.80 -1.50
CA ILE A 152 -19.44 3.19 -1.08
C ILE A 152 -18.56 3.86 -2.14
N ASN A 153 -18.97 5.04 -2.62
CA ASN A 153 -18.12 5.86 -3.49
C ASN A 153 -17.02 6.47 -2.63
N VAL A 154 -15.77 6.07 -2.87
CA VAL A 154 -14.59 6.56 -2.16
C VAL A 154 -13.86 7.57 -3.06
N PRO A 155 -13.62 8.80 -2.60
CA PRO A 155 -12.90 9.79 -3.39
C PRO A 155 -11.45 9.35 -3.54
N TYR A 156 -10.88 9.57 -4.72
CA TYR A 156 -9.47 9.35 -4.96
C TYR A 156 -8.83 10.51 -5.70
N VAL A 157 -7.51 10.55 -5.74
CA VAL A 157 -6.71 11.38 -6.64
C VAL A 157 -5.49 10.58 -7.06
N ILE A 158 -5.02 10.81 -8.28
CA ILE A 158 -3.78 10.23 -8.78
C ILE A 158 -2.65 11.21 -8.51
N PHE A 159 -1.56 10.70 -7.94
CA PHE A 159 -0.29 11.36 -7.81
C PHE A 159 0.63 10.75 -8.87
N GLU A 160 0.79 11.46 -9.98
CA GLU A 160 1.72 11.09 -11.05
C GLU A 160 3.16 11.23 -10.54
N ASN A 161 3.97 10.19 -10.71
CA ASN A 161 5.34 10.13 -10.20
C ASN A 161 6.36 9.61 -11.24
N GLU A 162 6.05 9.72 -12.53
CA GLU A 162 6.98 9.29 -13.59
C GLU A 162 8.29 10.11 -13.61
N ASP A 163 8.24 11.38 -13.21
CA ASP A 163 9.40 12.29 -13.09
C ASP A 163 10.18 12.15 -11.77
N ASP A 164 9.84 11.15 -10.94
CA ASP A 164 10.53 10.77 -9.71
C ASP A 164 10.73 11.89 -8.66
N VAL A 165 9.72 12.77 -8.50
CA VAL A 165 9.75 13.81 -7.45
C VAL A 165 9.86 13.24 -6.03
N THR A 166 9.45 11.98 -5.83
CA THR A 166 9.47 11.31 -4.52
C THR A 166 10.87 10.92 -4.03
N THR A 167 11.86 10.73 -4.91
CA THR A 167 13.21 10.32 -4.48
C THR A 167 14.00 11.48 -3.88
N GLY A 168 13.87 12.69 -4.46
CA GLY A 168 14.58 13.89 -3.99
C GLY A 168 14.01 14.50 -2.69
N ARG A 169 12.72 14.26 -2.40
CA ARG A 169 12.02 14.78 -1.20
C ARG A 169 12.11 16.31 -1.02
N GLY A 170 12.16 17.05 -2.12
CA GLY A 170 12.23 18.52 -2.12
C GLY A 170 10.90 19.18 -2.46
N ASP A 171 10.95 20.48 -2.77
CA ASP A 171 9.77 21.33 -2.98
C ASP A 171 8.80 20.76 -4.02
N ALA A 172 9.30 20.18 -5.11
CA ALA A 172 8.46 19.56 -6.15
C ALA A 172 7.56 18.43 -5.61
N LEU A 173 8.00 17.69 -4.59
CA LEU A 173 7.16 16.70 -3.91
C LEU A 173 6.08 17.39 -3.06
N GLY A 174 6.47 18.43 -2.33
CA GLY A 174 5.57 19.23 -1.48
C GLY A 174 4.44 19.85 -2.29
N ASP A 175 4.79 20.58 -3.36
CA ASP A 175 3.84 21.26 -4.23
C ASP A 175 2.84 20.28 -4.86
N ARG A 176 3.32 19.10 -5.30
CA ARG A 176 2.45 18.07 -5.88
C ARG A 176 1.55 17.43 -4.84
N LEU A 177 2.07 17.13 -3.65
CA LEU A 177 1.27 16.60 -2.56
C LEU A 177 0.19 17.60 -2.15
N GLU A 178 0.51 18.89 -2.05
CA GLU A 178 -0.46 19.94 -1.71
C GLU A 178 -1.59 19.99 -2.73
N ALA A 179 -1.27 20.06 -4.03
CA ALA A 179 -2.27 20.06 -5.10
C ALA A 179 -3.16 18.81 -5.10
N CYS A 180 -2.56 17.62 -4.94
CA CYS A 180 -3.30 16.36 -4.84
C CYS A 180 -4.20 16.33 -3.60
N MET A 181 -3.69 16.71 -2.43
CA MET A 181 -4.42 16.70 -1.16
C MET A 181 -5.56 17.71 -1.14
N GLN A 182 -5.38 18.89 -1.74
CA GLN A 182 -6.46 19.86 -1.89
C GLN A 182 -7.60 19.30 -2.73
N THR A 183 -7.28 18.74 -3.89
CA THR A 183 -8.27 18.09 -4.77
C THR A 183 -8.98 16.94 -4.05
N LEU A 184 -8.24 16.12 -3.31
CA LEU A 184 -8.79 14.99 -2.57
C LEU A 184 -9.72 15.44 -1.45
N TRP A 185 -9.37 16.52 -0.75
CA TRP A 185 -10.19 17.13 0.28
C TRP A 185 -11.50 17.68 -0.29
N GLU A 186 -11.45 18.41 -1.41
CA GLU A 186 -12.63 18.92 -2.12
C GLU A 186 -13.58 17.79 -2.52
N ARG A 187 -13.04 16.68 -3.07
CA ARG A 187 -13.83 15.49 -3.42
C ARG A 187 -14.45 14.82 -2.20
N TRP A 188 -13.73 14.79 -1.07
CA TRP A 188 -14.21 14.20 0.18
C TRP A 188 -15.40 14.97 0.75
N ILE A 189 -15.32 16.31 0.81
CA ILE A 189 -16.42 17.13 1.37
C ILE A 189 -17.67 17.10 0.48
N GLN A 190 -17.50 16.97 -0.84
CA GLN A 190 -18.59 16.91 -1.82
C GLN A 190 -19.29 15.54 -1.90
N ARG A 191 -18.73 14.51 -1.27
CA ARG A 191 -19.29 13.15 -1.22
C ARG A 191 -20.56 13.02 -0.38
N SER A 192 -21.02 14.13 0.20
CA SER A 192 -22.16 14.25 1.12
C SER A 192 -23.50 14.12 0.42
#